data_AF-A0A392NV78-F1
#
_entry.id   AF-A0A392NV78-F1
#
_cell.length_a   1.000
_cell.length_b   1.000
_cell.length_c   1.000
_cell.angle_alpha   90.00
_cell.angle_beta   90.00
_cell.angle_gamma   90.00
#
_symmetry.space_group_name_H-M   'P 1'
#
loop_
_entity.id
_entity.type
_entity.pdbx_description
1 polymer ?
#
loop_
_entity_poly.entity_id
_entity_poly.type
_entity_poly.pdbx_seq_one_letter_code
_entity_poly.pdbx_strand_id
1 'polypeptide(L)'
;VDVGKRPVTGLRLYLEGKKSNRLAIHMQHLSSLPKIFQLEDDSNENFRRKSYDKKFYEKVQWKNFSHVCTAPVESEEELSIVTGAQLQIENYGFKNILFLRLKFSTVLGAKAVKHPEWDGSPGLGAKSGLISTLISQHFTGAFQKPPPRPADVNINSAVYPGGPPVPVQAPKLLKFVDTTEMTRGPQETPGYWVVTGARLLVEKGKISLRVKYSLLTMILPDDDDD
;
A
#
# COMPACT_ATOMS: atom_id res chain seq x y z
N VAL A 1 8.73 3.90 10.02
CA VAL A 1 9.35 2.74 9.34
C VAL A 1 10.23 3.31 8.24
N ASP A 2 11.50 2.92 8.20
CA ASP A 2 12.44 3.27 7.14
C ASP A 2 12.95 1.95 6.57
N VAL A 3 12.85 1.76 5.25
CA VAL A 3 13.25 0.52 4.57
C VAL A 3 14.63 0.64 3.92
N GLY A 4 15.32 1.77 4.15
CA GLY A 4 16.60 2.11 3.54
C GLY A 4 16.49 2.27 2.03
N LYS A 5 17.56 1.90 1.31
CA LYS A 5 17.61 1.92 -0.16
C LYS A 5 16.82 0.76 -0.78
N ARG A 6 15.55 0.59 -0.42
CA ARG A 6 14.68 -0.47 -0.94
C ARG A 6 13.39 0.15 -1.47
N PRO A 7 13.08 -0.03 -2.77
CA PRO A 7 11.84 0.49 -3.33
C PRO A 7 10.62 -0.12 -2.64
N VAL A 8 9.70 0.75 -2.22
CA VAL A 8 8.43 0.36 -1.62
C VAL A 8 7.45 0.03 -2.73
N THR A 9 6.77 -1.11 -2.60
CA THR A 9 5.79 -1.63 -3.58
C THR A 9 4.38 -1.67 -2.98
N GLY A 10 4.21 -1.33 -1.70
CA GLY A 10 2.91 -1.28 -1.08
C GLY A 10 2.93 -0.70 0.31
N LEU A 11 1.75 -0.23 0.74
CA LEU A 11 1.54 0.36 2.05
C LEU A 11 0.20 -0.13 2.62
N ARG A 12 0.15 -0.28 3.95
CA ARG A 12 -1.10 -0.59 4.66
C ARG A 12 -1.12 0.00 6.05
N LEU A 13 -2.31 0.37 6.52
CA LEU A 13 -2.52 0.69 7.94
C LEU A 13 -2.72 -0.60 8.73
N TYR A 14 -2.31 -0.59 9.99
CA TYR A 14 -2.47 -1.73 10.88
C TYR A 14 -2.69 -1.29 12.33
N LEU A 15 -3.33 -2.14 13.13
CA LEU A 15 -3.54 -1.92 14.56
C LEU A 15 -2.62 -2.83 15.37
N GLU A 16 -1.60 -2.24 16.00
CA GLU A 16 -0.58 -2.96 16.75
C GLU A 16 -0.77 -2.88 18.28
N GLY A 17 0.09 -3.61 18.99
CA GLY A 17 0.12 -3.70 20.45
C GLY A 17 -0.81 -4.76 21.02
N LYS A 18 -0.62 -5.10 22.30
CA LYS A 18 -1.38 -6.16 23.00
C LYS A 18 -2.91 -5.98 22.96
N LYS A 19 -3.37 -4.73 22.81
CA LYS A 19 -4.79 -4.36 22.75
C LYS A 19 -5.26 -3.97 21.34
N SER A 20 -4.39 -4.09 20.33
CA SER A 20 -4.65 -3.64 18.95
C SER A 20 -5.23 -2.23 18.89
N ASN A 21 -4.59 -1.30 19.61
CA ASN A 21 -5.09 0.05 19.84
C ASN A 21 -4.12 1.16 19.45
N ARG A 22 -3.01 0.79 18.81
CA ARG A 22 -2.03 1.72 18.25
C ARG A 22 -2.13 1.63 16.74
N LEU A 23 -2.37 2.76 16.09
CA LEU A 23 -2.35 2.83 14.64
C LEU A 23 -0.89 2.86 14.17
N ALA A 24 -0.56 1.96 13.26
CA ALA A 24 0.75 1.85 12.64
C ALA A 24 0.61 1.82 11.12
N ILE A 25 1.72 2.10 10.43
CA ILE A 25 1.86 1.95 8.99
C ILE A 25 2.90 0.88 8.70
N HIS A 26 2.54 -0.06 7.83
CA HIS A 26 3.42 -1.10 7.32
C HIS A 26 3.76 -0.82 5.87
N MET A 27 4.96 -1.20 5.48
CA MET A 27 5.50 -1.00 4.13
C MET A 27 5.91 -2.35 3.56
N GLN A 28 5.40 -2.68 2.38
CA GLN A 28 5.94 -3.75 1.56
C GLN A 28 7.01 -3.15 0.66
N HIS A 29 8.18 -3.79 0.61
CA HIS A 29 9.32 -3.32 -0.16
C HIS A 29 10.02 -4.50 -0.83
N LEU A 30 10.84 -4.21 -1.83
CA LEU A 30 11.72 -5.22 -2.42
C LEU A 30 12.75 -5.71 -1.38
N SER A 31 13.16 -6.97 -1.48
CA SER A 31 14.18 -7.55 -0.58
C SER A 31 15.55 -6.89 -0.78
N SER A 32 15.84 -6.43 -1.99
CA SER A 32 17.05 -5.71 -2.38
C SER A 32 16.76 -4.69 -3.48
N LEU A 33 17.61 -3.66 -3.59
CA LEU A 33 17.58 -2.74 -4.73
C LEU A 33 18.03 -3.48 -6.00
N PRO A 34 17.26 -3.44 -7.11
CA PRO A 34 17.73 -3.92 -8.40
C PRO A 34 19.02 -3.20 -8.82
N LYS A 35 20.02 -3.92 -9.30
CA LYS A 35 21.35 -3.37 -9.68
C LYS A 35 21.28 -2.30 -10.78
N ILE A 36 20.20 -2.30 -11.54
CA ILE A 36 19.91 -1.33 -12.60
C ILE A 36 19.57 0.06 -12.06
N PHE A 37 19.23 0.18 -10.78
CA PHE A 37 18.85 1.44 -10.15
C PHE A 37 19.88 1.86 -9.11
N GLN A 38 20.11 3.17 -9.04
CA GLN A 38 20.79 3.79 -7.92
C GLN A 38 19.79 4.67 -7.18
N LEU A 39 19.84 4.65 -5.85
CA LEU A 39 19.02 5.51 -5.00
C LEU A 39 19.89 6.54 -4.30
N GLU A 40 19.54 7.80 -4.51
CA GLU A 40 20.04 8.93 -3.75
C GLU A 40 18.97 9.33 -2.74
N ASP A 41 19.36 9.48 -1.47
CA ASP A 41 18.41 9.91 -0.46
C ASP A 41 18.09 11.37 -0.69
N ASP A 42 16.80 11.72 -0.62
CA ASP A 42 16.37 13.10 -0.78
C ASP A 42 17.01 13.94 0.34
N SER A 43 17.84 14.91 -0.06
CA SER A 43 18.44 15.89 0.86
C SER A 43 17.38 16.87 1.38
N ASN A 44 16.22 16.92 0.72
CA ASN A 44 15.15 17.83 1.02
C ASN A 44 14.37 17.35 2.25
N GLU A 45 14.15 18.27 3.19
CA GLU A 45 13.38 18.04 4.41
C GLU A 45 11.86 17.92 4.11
N ASN A 46 11.45 17.15 3.11
CA ASN A 46 10.03 16.84 2.85
C ASN A 46 9.33 16.23 4.09
N PHE A 47 10.13 15.63 4.98
CA PHE A 47 9.72 15.18 6.32
C PHE A 47 9.25 16.31 7.25
N ARG A 48 9.54 17.58 6.94
CA ARG A 48 9.31 18.76 7.80
C ARG A 48 8.36 19.79 7.21
N ARG A 49 7.43 19.42 6.33
CA ARG A 49 6.37 20.35 5.88
C ARG A 49 5.53 20.80 7.09
N LYS A 50 5.76 22.03 7.58
CA LYS A 50 5.27 22.52 8.88
C LYS A 50 3.79 22.91 8.90
N SER A 51 3.19 23.16 7.75
CA SER A 51 1.78 23.56 7.68
C SER A 51 1.07 22.97 6.47
N TYR A 52 -0.06 22.33 6.75
CA TYR A 52 -1.05 21.98 5.75
C TYR A 52 -2.22 22.95 5.86
N ASP A 53 -2.88 23.20 4.73
CA ASP A 53 -4.11 23.97 4.70
C ASP A 53 -5.20 23.23 5.51
N LYS A 54 -5.94 23.96 6.34
CA LYS A 54 -6.99 23.43 7.22
C LYS A 54 -8.10 22.74 6.43
N LYS A 55 -8.23 23.02 5.12
CA LYS A 55 -9.18 22.32 4.24
C LYS A 55 -8.95 20.81 4.15
N PHE A 56 -7.74 20.34 4.44
CA PHE A 56 -7.38 18.92 4.42
C PHE A 56 -7.63 18.23 5.78
N TYR A 57 -8.19 18.92 6.78
CA TYR A 57 -8.41 18.33 8.09
C TYR A 57 -9.82 17.76 8.20
N GLU A 58 -9.91 16.44 8.11
CA GLU A 58 -11.18 15.71 8.19
C GLU A 58 -11.38 15.12 9.58
N LYS A 59 -12.61 15.21 10.10
CA LYS A 59 -12.95 14.76 11.45
C LYS A 59 -13.13 13.23 11.48
N VAL A 60 -12.64 12.58 12.54
CA VAL A 60 -12.81 11.15 12.78
C VAL A 60 -13.46 10.85 14.12
N GLN A 61 -14.11 9.68 14.21
CA GLN A 61 -14.84 9.24 15.42
C GLN A 61 -13.96 8.39 16.36
N TRP A 62 -12.69 8.77 16.54
CA TRP A 62 -11.74 8.05 17.39
C TRP A 62 -11.23 8.93 18.53
N LYS A 63 -11.10 8.36 19.73
CA LYS A 63 -10.66 9.07 20.95
C LYS A 63 -9.20 9.52 20.95
N ASN A 64 -8.30 8.87 20.21
CA ASN A 64 -6.86 9.18 20.26
C ASN A 64 -6.50 10.46 19.49
N PHE A 65 -7.18 10.72 18.38
CA PHE A 65 -7.03 11.93 17.59
C PHE A 65 -8.38 12.29 16.95
N SER A 66 -8.69 13.59 16.89
CA SER A 66 -10.00 14.07 16.48
C SER A 66 -10.10 14.36 14.99
N HIS A 67 -8.95 14.56 14.32
CA HIS A 67 -8.88 14.82 12.89
C HIS A 67 -7.74 14.03 12.22
N VAL A 68 -7.83 13.89 10.90
CA VAL A 68 -6.81 13.32 10.04
C VAL A 68 -6.52 14.33 8.93
N CYS A 69 -5.24 14.54 8.61
CA CYS A 69 -4.84 15.30 7.44
C CYS A 69 -4.92 14.42 6.19
N THR A 70 -5.75 14.80 5.23
CA THR A 70 -5.98 14.09 3.96
C THR A 70 -5.23 14.70 2.78
N ALA A 71 -4.30 15.63 3.06
CA ALA A 71 -3.43 16.22 2.05
C ALA A 71 -2.57 15.13 1.36
N PRO A 72 -2.39 15.19 0.04
CA PRO A 72 -1.48 14.30 -0.66
C PRO A 72 -0.03 14.49 -0.16
N VAL A 73 0.66 13.38 0.03
CA VAL A 73 2.10 13.35 0.35
C VAL A 73 2.81 12.69 -0.83
N GLU A 74 3.40 13.52 -1.67
CA GLU A 74 4.09 13.13 -2.91
C GLU A 74 5.28 14.08 -3.13
N SER A 75 6.28 13.63 -3.89
CA SER A 75 7.39 14.47 -4.34
C SER A 75 7.04 15.20 -5.62
N GLU A 76 7.66 16.37 -5.83
CA GLU A 76 7.58 17.11 -7.10
C GLU A 76 8.51 16.51 -8.16
N GLU A 77 9.50 15.71 -7.74
CA GLU A 77 10.42 15.00 -8.64
C GLU A 77 9.77 13.71 -9.19
N GLU A 78 9.83 13.53 -10.50
CA GLU A 78 9.16 12.41 -11.18
C GLU A 78 9.72 11.03 -10.82
N LEU A 79 11.03 10.96 -10.52
CA LEU A 79 11.74 9.73 -10.18
C LEU A 79 11.93 9.52 -8.67
N SER A 80 11.27 10.34 -7.84
CA SER A 80 11.27 10.17 -6.39
C SER A 80 10.34 9.04 -5.98
N ILE A 81 10.90 8.03 -5.30
CA ILE A 81 10.15 6.90 -4.75
C ILE A 81 10.10 6.95 -3.23
N VAL A 82 9.08 6.35 -2.64
CA VAL A 82 8.96 6.23 -1.18
C VAL A 82 9.92 5.17 -0.67
N THR A 83 10.70 5.53 0.36
CA THR A 83 11.65 4.66 1.07
C THR A 83 11.41 4.65 2.59
N GLY A 84 10.48 5.46 3.07
CA GLY A 84 10.06 5.43 4.47
C GLY A 84 8.69 6.07 4.67
N ALA A 85 8.06 5.73 5.79
CA ALA A 85 6.79 6.29 6.19
C ALA A 85 6.66 6.40 7.71
N GLN A 86 5.98 7.44 8.18
CA GLN A 86 5.67 7.67 9.59
C GLN A 86 4.25 8.21 9.73
N LEU A 87 3.57 7.78 10.79
CA LEU A 87 2.37 8.43 11.30
C LEU A 87 2.77 9.36 12.45
N GLN A 88 2.39 10.62 12.34
CA GLN A 88 2.69 11.65 13.32
C GLN A 88 1.40 12.26 13.85
N ILE A 89 1.33 12.52 15.15
CA ILE A 89 0.22 13.24 15.75
C ILE A 89 0.73 14.62 16.15
N GLU A 90 0.07 15.68 15.68
CA GLU A 90 0.35 17.05 16.09
C GLU A 90 -0.87 17.65 16.78
N ASN A 91 -0.61 18.49 17.79
CA ASN A 91 -1.65 19.10 18.61
C ASN A 91 -1.84 20.57 18.21
N TYR A 92 -3.04 20.90 17.77
CA TYR A 92 -3.46 22.26 17.41
C TYR A 92 -4.61 22.69 18.34
N GLY A 93 -4.26 23.22 19.51
CA GLY A 93 -5.22 23.57 20.55
C GLY A 93 -5.95 22.34 21.08
N PHE A 94 -7.27 22.25 20.87
CA PHE A 94 -8.10 21.10 21.26
C PHE A 94 -8.18 20.00 20.19
N LYS A 95 -7.45 20.15 19.07
CA LYS A 95 -7.44 19.19 17.98
C LYS A 95 -6.14 18.40 17.98
N ASN A 96 -6.24 17.09 18.15
CA ASN A 96 -5.16 16.16 17.85
C ASN A 96 -5.35 15.70 16.41
N ILE A 97 -4.39 15.98 15.55
CA ILE A 97 -4.48 15.71 14.11
C ILE A 97 -3.44 14.65 13.73
N LEU A 98 -3.90 13.59 13.06
CA LEU A 98 -3.03 12.56 12.50
C LEU A 98 -2.50 12.99 11.12
N PHE A 99 -1.19 12.88 10.93
CA PHE A 99 -0.49 13.15 9.68
C PHE A 99 0.22 11.90 9.19
N LEU A 100 0.23 11.73 7.86
CA LEU A 100 1.16 10.84 7.17
C LEU A 100 2.38 11.65 6.75
N ARG A 101 3.57 11.12 7.03
CA ARG A 101 4.85 11.63 6.54
C ARG A 101 5.51 10.53 5.73
N LEU A 102 6.04 10.87 4.56
CA LEU A 102 6.79 9.95 3.72
C LEU A 102 8.22 10.45 3.59
N LYS A 103 9.15 9.51 3.47
CA LYS A 103 10.54 9.75 3.11
C LYS A 103 10.72 9.29 1.67
N PHE A 104 11.40 10.12 0.89
CA PHE A 104 11.64 9.88 -0.52
C PHE A 104 13.13 9.64 -0.79
N SER A 105 13.41 8.90 -1.85
CA SER A 105 14.75 8.77 -2.44
C SER A 105 14.58 8.83 -3.97
N THR A 106 15.49 9.48 -4.65
CA THR A 106 15.44 9.68 -6.10
C THR A 106 16.12 8.52 -6.81
N VAL A 107 15.46 7.98 -7.82
CA VAL A 107 15.97 6.88 -8.65
C VAL A 107 16.78 7.45 -9.81
N LEU A 108 18.03 7.02 -9.92
CA LEU A 108 18.90 7.34 -11.05
C LEU A 108 18.98 6.17 -12.04
N GLY A 109 19.19 6.47 -13.33
CA GLY A 109 19.29 5.48 -14.41
C GLY A 109 17.94 4.88 -14.84
N ALA A 110 16.84 5.54 -14.48
CA ALA A 110 15.47 5.11 -14.80
C ALA A 110 14.67 6.25 -15.44
N LYS A 111 13.66 5.89 -16.23
CA LYS A 111 12.61 6.80 -16.71
C LYS A 111 11.24 6.30 -16.28
N ALA A 112 10.33 7.23 -15.99
CA ALA A 112 8.94 6.89 -15.75
C ALA A 112 8.25 6.55 -17.08
N VAL A 113 7.65 5.36 -17.16
CA VAL A 113 6.98 4.89 -18.40
C VAL A 113 5.55 5.46 -18.50
N LYS A 114 4.96 5.77 -17.35
CA LYS A 114 3.59 6.26 -17.23
C LYS A 114 3.51 7.27 -16.09
N HIS A 115 2.64 8.26 -16.25
CA HIS A 115 2.34 9.19 -15.18
C HIS A 115 1.86 8.47 -13.91
N PRO A 116 2.27 8.97 -12.72
CA PRO A 116 1.92 8.34 -11.47
C PRO A 116 0.40 8.28 -11.25
N GLU A 117 -0.11 7.10 -10.91
CA GLU A 117 -1.53 6.80 -10.78
C GLU A 117 -1.92 6.58 -9.32
N TRP A 118 -2.98 7.26 -8.87
CA TRP A 118 -3.56 6.99 -7.56
C TRP A 118 -4.43 5.74 -7.60
N ASP A 119 -4.01 4.70 -6.88
CA ASP A 119 -4.77 3.46 -6.77
C ASP A 119 -6.19 3.73 -6.25
N GLY A 120 -7.22 3.19 -6.88
CA GLY A 120 -8.62 3.49 -6.57
C GLY A 120 -9.41 4.25 -7.64
N SER A 121 -9.22 3.96 -8.92
CA SER A 121 -10.34 4.08 -9.88
C SER A 121 -11.39 3.02 -9.47
N PRO A 122 -12.65 3.39 -9.20
CA PRO A 122 -13.65 2.44 -8.71
C PRO A 122 -14.10 1.54 -9.88
N GLY A 123 -13.48 0.38 -10.00
CA GLY A 123 -13.84 -0.62 -10.99
C GLY A 123 -13.00 -1.88 -10.83
N LEU A 124 -13.46 -2.78 -9.95
CA LEU A 124 -13.11 -4.20 -9.97
C LEU A 124 -11.62 -4.53 -9.83
N GLY A 125 -11.14 -4.44 -8.60
CA GLY A 125 -9.91 -5.10 -8.15
C GLY A 125 -10.08 -5.74 -6.78
N ALA A 126 -11.32 -6.10 -6.41
CA ALA A 126 -11.49 -7.12 -5.39
C ALA A 126 -10.72 -8.34 -5.93
N LYS A 127 -9.66 -8.74 -5.23
CA LYS A 127 -9.10 -10.08 -5.35
C LYS A 127 -10.20 -11.02 -4.85
N SER A 128 -11.22 -11.23 -5.69
CA SER A 128 -12.33 -12.14 -5.49
C SER A 128 -11.78 -13.55 -5.66
N GLY A 129 -11.12 -14.02 -4.61
CA GLY A 129 -11.27 -15.41 -4.25
C GLY A 129 -12.76 -15.67 -4.02
N LEU A 130 -13.24 -16.79 -4.57
CA LEU A 130 -14.60 -17.33 -4.42
C LEU A 130 -15.63 -16.69 -5.37
N ILE A 131 -15.82 -17.33 -6.52
CA ILE A 131 -17.09 -17.92 -7.02
C ILE A 131 -16.96 -18.07 -8.55
N SER A 132 -16.68 -19.28 -9.01
CA SER A 132 -17.12 -19.74 -10.34
C SER A 132 -17.54 -21.20 -10.18
N THR A 133 -18.72 -21.35 -9.61
CA THR A 133 -19.49 -22.59 -9.74
C THR A 133 -20.78 -22.17 -10.42
N LEU A 134 -21.21 -23.00 -11.38
CA LEU A 134 -22.45 -22.88 -12.19
C LEU A 134 -22.24 -21.93 -13.38
N ILE A 135 -22.37 -22.32 -14.65
CA ILE A 135 -23.40 -23.16 -15.29
C ILE A 135 -22.82 -23.71 -16.61
N SER A 136 -22.97 -25.02 -16.87
CA SER A 136 -23.48 -25.50 -18.16
C SER A 136 -23.94 -26.96 -18.01
N GLN A 137 -25.24 -27.15 -18.15
CA GLN A 137 -25.90 -28.45 -18.14
C GLN A 137 -25.67 -29.12 -19.49
N HIS A 138 -25.12 -30.34 -19.55
CA HIS A 138 -25.54 -31.32 -20.56
C HIS A 138 -25.47 -32.75 -20.01
N PHE A 139 -26.43 -33.52 -20.49
CA PHE A 139 -26.94 -34.84 -20.10
C PHE A 139 -25.94 -36.02 -20.04
N THR A 140 -26.32 -37.00 -19.21
CA THR A 140 -26.07 -38.46 -19.26
C THR A 140 -24.70 -39.06 -18.92
N GLY A 141 -24.72 -39.99 -17.95
CA GLY A 141 -23.96 -41.25 -18.02
C GLY A 141 -22.81 -41.46 -17.04
N ALA A 142 -23.01 -42.41 -16.12
CA ALA A 142 -22.00 -43.26 -15.45
C ALA A 142 -21.03 -42.64 -14.42
N PHE A 143 -20.96 -43.33 -13.27
CA PHE A 143 -20.02 -43.17 -12.17
C PHE A 143 -18.56 -43.27 -12.64
N GLN A 144 -17.83 -42.15 -12.65
CA GLN A 144 -16.36 -42.18 -12.56
C GLN A 144 -15.86 -41.02 -11.68
N LYS A 145 -15.11 -41.37 -10.64
CA LYS A 145 -14.39 -40.46 -9.75
C LYS A 145 -13.24 -39.82 -10.56
N PRO A 146 -13.13 -38.49 -10.68
CA PRO A 146 -12.00 -37.88 -11.38
C PRO A 146 -10.69 -38.12 -10.61
N PRO A 147 -9.56 -38.29 -11.31
CA PRO A 147 -8.26 -38.46 -10.66
C PRO A 147 -7.89 -37.19 -9.86
N PRO A 148 -7.21 -37.34 -8.70
CA PRO A 148 -6.82 -36.19 -7.90
C PRO A 148 -5.85 -35.32 -8.72
N ARG A 149 -6.25 -34.08 -8.98
CA ARG A 149 -5.33 -33.07 -9.53
C ARG A 149 -4.22 -32.84 -8.52
N PRO A 150 -2.95 -32.70 -8.95
CA PRO A 150 -1.87 -32.34 -8.05
C PRO A 150 -2.24 -31.02 -7.37
N ALA A 151 -2.10 -30.99 -6.04
CA ALA A 151 -2.36 -29.78 -5.27
C ALA A 151 -1.47 -28.65 -5.80
N ASP A 152 -2.07 -27.49 -6.08
CA ASP A 152 -1.30 -26.27 -6.32
C ASP A 152 -0.41 -26.05 -5.10
N VAL A 153 0.88 -26.28 -5.29
CA VAL A 153 1.90 -26.06 -4.26
C VAL A 153 2.03 -24.55 -4.13
N ASN A 154 1.22 -23.97 -3.27
CA ASN A 154 1.35 -22.59 -2.87
C ASN A 154 2.57 -22.50 -1.94
N ILE A 155 3.69 -22.00 -2.48
CA ILE A 155 4.95 -21.78 -1.76
C ILE A 155 4.82 -20.52 -0.88
N ASN A 156 3.84 -20.52 0.02
CA ASN A 156 3.80 -19.62 1.16
C ASN A 156 3.98 -20.48 2.40
N SER A 157 5.08 -20.29 3.14
CA SER A 157 5.41 -21.02 4.39
C SER A 157 4.45 -20.77 5.56
N ALA A 158 3.21 -20.34 5.30
CA ALA A 158 2.22 -19.93 6.29
C ALA A 158 0.97 -20.82 6.32
N VAL A 159 1.03 -22.05 5.81
CA VAL A 159 -0.10 -23.00 5.91
C VAL A 159 -0.08 -23.70 7.27
N TYR A 160 -0.78 -23.12 8.25
CA TYR A 160 -1.18 -23.84 9.46
C TYR A 160 -2.40 -24.72 9.14
N PRO A 161 -2.37 -26.04 9.41
CA PRO A 161 -3.51 -26.93 9.13
C PRO A 161 -4.77 -26.60 9.95
N GLY A 162 -4.65 -25.82 11.03
CA GLY A 162 -5.77 -25.32 11.83
C GLY A 162 -6.21 -23.88 11.54
N GLY A 163 -5.58 -23.21 10.56
CA GLY A 163 -5.68 -21.76 10.39
C GLY A 163 -5.08 -20.98 11.57
N PRO A 164 -4.69 -19.70 11.38
CA PRO A 164 -4.30 -18.86 12.51
C PRO A 164 -5.48 -18.73 13.49
N PRO A 165 -5.27 -18.83 14.82
CA PRO A 165 -6.35 -18.71 15.79
C PRO A 165 -7.08 -17.37 15.57
N VAL A 166 -8.36 -17.46 15.23
CA VAL A 166 -9.20 -16.28 15.00
C VAL A 166 -9.30 -15.53 16.32
N PRO A 167 -8.96 -14.23 16.37
CA PRO A 167 -9.11 -13.44 17.59
C PRO A 167 -10.56 -13.54 18.07
N VAL A 168 -10.75 -14.02 19.31
CA VAL A 168 -12.07 -14.25 19.93
C VAL A 168 -12.92 -12.97 20.01
N GLN A 169 -12.30 -11.80 19.82
CA GLN A 169 -12.97 -10.52 19.59
C GLN A 169 -12.27 -9.80 18.45
N ALA A 170 -13.01 -9.45 17.40
CA ALA A 170 -12.53 -8.48 16.43
C ALA A 170 -12.15 -7.19 17.19
N PRO A 171 -10.92 -6.68 17.05
CA PRO A 171 -10.48 -5.50 17.79
C PRO A 171 -11.51 -4.37 17.62
N LYS A 172 -12.01 -3.83 18.74
CA LYS A 172 -13.05 -2.77 18.77
C LYS A 172 -12.74 -1.54 17.90
N LEU A 173 -11.50 -1.41 17.45
CA LEU A 173 -10.96 -0.29 16.71
C LEU A 173 -10.83 -0.54 15.19
N LEU A 174 -10.98 -1.78 14.70
CA LEU A 174 -11.04 -2.08 13.25
C LEU A 174 -12.24 -1.42 12.56
N LYS A 175 -13.27 -1.03 13.33
CA LYS A 175 -14.39 -0.24 12.81
C LYS A 175 -14.01 1.18 12.41
N PHE A 176 -12.83 1.66 12.82
CA PHE A 176 -12.34 3.02 12.55
C PHE A 176 -11.18 3.05 11.54
N VAL A 177 -10.63 1.91 11.16
CA VAL A 177 -9.43 1.82 10.31
C VAL A 177 -9.66 0.79 9.23
N ASP A 178 -9.39 1.18 7.99
CA ASP A 178 -9.25 0.24 6.90
C ASP A 178 -7.80 -0.28 6.86
N THR A 179 -7.64 -1.58 7.04
CA THR A 179 -6.34 -2.27 7.04
C THR A 179 -6.05 -2.96 5.70
N THR A 180 -6.83 -2.64 4.66
CA THR A 180 -6.62 -3.16 3.31
C THR A 180 -5.21 -2.82 2.84
N GLU A 181 -4.51 -3.82 2.35
CA GLU A 181 -3.17 -3.68 1.82
C GLU A 181 -3.22 -3.25 0.36
N MET A 182 -2.65 -2.07 0.09
CA MET A 182 -2.50 -1.54 -1.27
C MET A 182 -1.11 -1.89 -1.74
N THR A 183 -1.02 -2.72 -2.77
CA THR A 183 0.26 -3.22 -3.30
C THR A 183 0.20 -3.26 -4.81
N ARG A 184 1.23 -2.73 -5.46
CA ARG A 184 1.55 -3.00 -6.86
C ARG A 184 3.03 -3.26 -6.95
N GLY A 185 3.40 -4.45 -7.43
CA GLY A 185 4.80 -4.89 -7.44
C GLY A 185 5.19 -5.53 -8.76
N PRO A 186 6.39 -6.13 -8.85
CA PRO A 186 6.91 -6.73 -10.08
C PRO A 186 6.03 -7.83 -10.68
N GLN A 187 5.12 -8.39 -9.88
CA GLN A 187 4.16 -9.42 -10.31
C GLN A 187 2.99 -8.84 -11.12
N GLU A 188 2.82 -7.52 -11.12
CA GLU A 188 1.76 -6.83 -11.86
C GLU A 188 2.29 -6.28 -13.17
N THR A 189 1.74 -6.75 -14.28
CA THR A 189 2.07 -6.27 -15.62
C THR A 189 1.80 -4.76 -15.73
N PRO A 190 2.70 -3.96 -16.33
CA PRO A 190 3.88 -4.35 -17.11
C PRO A 190 5.21 -4.43 -16.33
N GLY A 191 5.26 -4.34 -14.99
CA GLY A 191 6.51 -4.57 -14.24
C GLY A 191 6.70 -3.75 -12.97
N TYR A 192 7.87 -3.09 -12.83
CA TYR A 192 8.40 -2.46 -11.60
C TYR A 192 7.57 -1.25 -11.11
N TRP A 193 6.37 -1.53 -10.62
CA TRP A 193 5.57 -0.58 -9.89
C TRP A 193 6.22 -0.26 -8.55
N VAL A 194 6.34 1.03 -8.27
CA VAL A 194 6.88 1.56 -7.03
C VAL A 194 5.97 2.65 -6.50
N VAL A 195 5.94 2.79 -5.18
CA VAL A 195 5.17 3.81 -4.50
C VAL A 195 5.89 5.15 -4.64
N THR A 196 5.20 6.16 -5.17
CA THR A 196 5.71 7.53 -5.35
C THR A 196 4.95 8.57 -4.54
N GLY A 197 3.88 8.15 -3.86
CA GLY A 197 3.15 9.00 -2.94
C GLY A 197 2.06 8.24 -2.21
N ALA A 198 1.49 8.85 -1.19
CA ALA A 198 0.34 8.32 -0.48
C ALA A 198 -0.43 9.43 0.23
N ARG A 199 -1.67 9.13 0.62
CA ARG A 199 -2.48 10.03 1.46
C ARG A 199 -3.45 9.25 2.33
N LEU A 200 -3.79 9.83 3.47
CA LEU A 200 -4.88 9.32 4.30
C LEU A 200 -6.22 9.83 3.77
N LEU A 201 -7.27 9.07 4.00
CA LEU A 201 -8.65 9.39 3.65
C LEU A 201 -9.58 9.06 4.81
N VAL A 202 -10.73 9.74 4.88
CA VAL A 202 -11.82 9.37 5.79
C VAL A 202 -13.01 8.86 4.98
N GLU A 203 -13.07 7.55 4.76
CA GLU A 203 -14.11 6.91 3.98
C GLU A 203 -15.11 6.19 4.90
N LYS A 204 -16.39 6.57 4.83
CA LYS A 204 -17.46 5.98 5.65
C LYS A 204 -17.12 6.00 7.16
N GLY A 205 -16.41 7.04 7.61
CA GLY A 205 -15.97 7.20 9.01
C GLY A 205 -14.76 6.37 9.42
N LYS A 206 -14.13 5.64 8.47
CA LYS A 206 -12.87 4.92 8.67
C LYS A 206 -11.70 5.68 8.09
N ILE A 207 -10.55 5.53 8.71
CA ILE A 207 -9.28 6.01 8.19
C ILE A 207 -8.79 4.97 7.18
N SER A 208 -8.70 5.35 5.91
CA SER A 208 -8.15 4.52 4.84
C SER A 208 -6.90 5.17 4.26
N LEU A 209 -6.17 4.39 3.46
CA LEU A 209 -4.94 4.80 2.80
C LEU A 209 -5.13 4.69 1.29
N ARG A 210 -4.71 5.72 0.57
CA ARG A 210 -4.59 5.69 -0.89
C ARG A 210 -3.13 5.85 -1.27
N VAL A 211 -2.68 5.03 -2.23
CA VAL A 211 -1.28 4.96 -2.64
C VAL A 211 -1.17 5.40 -4.09
N LYS A 212 -0.13 6.18 -4.40
CA LYS A 212 0.22 6.59 -5.75
C LYS A 212 1.37 5.72 -6.24
N TYR A 213 1.23 5.16 -7.44
CA TYR A 213 2.21 4.28 -8.04
C TYR A 213 2.76 4.87 -9.34
N SER A 214 4.05 4.69 -9.55
CA SER A 214 4.70 4.93 -10.83
C SER A 214 5.31 3.63 -11.34
N LEU A 215 5.34 3.51 -12.66
CA LEU A 215 6.02 2.42 -13.34
C LEU A 215 7.38 2.93 -13.83
N LEU A 216 8.46 2.33 -13.33
CA LEU A 216 9.82 2.70 -13.72
C LEU A 216 10.38 1.68 -14.72
N THR A 217 11.12 2.17 -15.71
CA THR A 217 11.96 1.37 -16.60
C THR A 217 13.39 1.91 -16.61
N MET A 218 14.35 1.08 -16.98
CA MET A 218 15.72 1.52 -17.23
C MET A 218 15.79 2.42 -18.46
N ILE A 219 16.72 3.38 -18.44
CA ILE A 219 17.14 4.12 -19.64
C ILE A 219 18.09 3.20 -20.40
N LEU A 220 17.79 2.90 -21.66
CA LEU A 220 18.69 2.16 -22.54
C LEU A 220 19.68 3.15 -23.18
N PRO A 221 20.95 2.76 -23.39
CA PRO A 221 21.97 3.66 -23.96
C PRO A 221 21.66 4.15 -25.39
N ASP A 222 20.68 3.57 -26.07
CA ASP A 222 20.24 3.99 -27.40
C ASP A 222 19.05 4.99 -27.36
N ASP A 223 18.60 5.42 -26.17
CA ASP A 223 17.50 6.38 -25.99
C ASP A 223 17.97 7.85 -25.88
N ASP A 224 19.26 8.15 -26.09
CA ASP A 224 19.85 9.51 -26.00
C ASP A 224 19.75 10.32 -27.32
N ASP A 225 19.09 9.77 -28.35
CA ASP A 225 18.84 10.46 -29.62
C ASP A 225 17.36 10.91 -29.69
N ASP A 226 17.05 12.12 -29.18
CA ASP A 226 16.07 13.09 -29.72
C ASP A 226 15.96 14.37 -28.86
#